data_AF-A0A953JQJ5-F1
#
_entry.id   AF-A0A953JQJ5-F1
#
_cell.length_a   1.000
_cell.length_b   1.000
_cell.length_c   1.000
_cell.angle_alpha   90.00
_cell.angle_beta   90.00
_cell.angle_gamma   90.00
#
_symmetry.space_group_name_H-M   'P 1'
#
loop_
_entity.id
_entity.type
_entity.pdbx_description
1 polymer ?
#
loop_
_entity_poly.entity_id
_entity_poly.type
_entity_poly.pdbx_seq_one_letter_code
_entity_poly.pdbx_strand_id
1 'polypeptide(L)'
;MQTVYLSNRPQVMRETWRHVRHFMPWVDRAVIVVPGRSIEEFQGWAADEPIELLTDEDVSGRTAPELTALDHVRRNVTLRRALIAVGSTDDVFLLSDDDYRPMRPVDESFFTDGTTDTAYYSYELAEWPGFETPYDEAQHVTHDALAFLGLPHLAYGAHMPQIMRRELWTEAFDLFSTVSDDDMVCEWALYFNVAQHRHPDRFTEPRAFEVMGWPQYGAEWPWWVRPPRWTFENFYPDMYEPGHLFAGLPTDLDPERVTRTNFEKITRWTSFARSAERLDFPAGVHNPWTKDSALRRAYFAALRPARKTLRYLTETRNPDRRPDAE
;
A
#
# COMPACT_ATOMS: atom_id res chain seq x y z
N MET A 1 -19.50 -6.64 -3.55
CA MET A 1 -18.29 -7.33 -3.04
C MET A 1 -17.95 -6.85 -1.63
N GLN A 2 -17.47 -7.75 -0.76
CA GLN A 2 -16.96 -7.40 0.57
C GLN A 2 -15.51 -6.89 0.51
N THR A 3 -15.19 -5.90 1.35
CA THR A 3 -13.80 -5.49 1.65
C THR A 3 -13.48 -5.71 3.13
N VAL A 4 -12.24 -6.04 3.44
CA VAL A 4 -11.79 -6.42 4.78
C VAL A 4 -10.67 -5.49 5.23
N TYR A 5 -10.78 -4.99 6.46
CA TYR A 5 -9.84 -4.07 7.09
C TYR A 5 -9.44 -4.51 8.50
N LEU A 6 -8.23 -4.12 8.90
CA LEU A 6 -7.85 -3.95 10.29
C LEU A 6 -7.71 -2.46 10.55
N SER A 7 -8.26 -1.93 11.64
CA SER A 7 -8.05 -0.51 11.98
C SER A 7 -8.11 -0.24 13.47
N ASN A 8 -7.17 0.59 13.93
CA ASN A 8 -7.23 1.27 15.23
C ASN A 8 -7.38 2.79 15.07
N ARG A 9 -7.72 3.28 13.87
CA ARG A 9 -7.81 4.70 13.50
C ARG A 9 -9.24 5.05 13.02
N PRO A 10 -10.21 5.23 13.93
CA PRO A 10 -11.62 5.41 13.59
C PRO A 10 -11.87 6.49 12.53
N GLN A 11 -11.25 7.67 12.68
CA GLN A 11 -11.42 8.78 11.76
C GLN A 11 -10.79 8.51 10.38
N VAL A 12 -9.60 7.88 10.33
CA VAL A 12 -8.92 7.54 9.06
C VAL A 12 -9.77 6.53 8.30
N MET A 13 -10.23 5.47 8.98
CA MET A 13 -11.09 4.46 8.40
C MET A 13 -12.42 5.02 7.90
N ARG A 14 -13.07 5.91 8.66
CA ARG A 14 -14.31 6.57 8.23
C ARG A 14 -14.15 7.32 6.92
N GLU A 15 -13.08 8.12 6.81
CA GLU A 15 -12.78 8.86 5.59
C GLU A 15 -12.42 7.92 4.43
N THR A 16 -11.61 6.89 4.67
CA THR A 16 -11.27 5.89 3.66
C THR A 16 -12.52 5.15 3.16
N TRP A 17 -13.45 4.79 4.05
CA TRP A 17 -14.72 4.18 3.66
C TRP A 17 -15.55 5.08 2.75
N ARG A 18 -15.62 6.39 3.05
CA ARG A 18 -16.31 7.35 2.16
C ARG A 18 -15.68 7.41 0.78
N HIS A 19 -14.35 7.38 0.69
CA HIS A 19 -13.64 7.28 -0.59
C HIS A 19 -13.99 5.98 -1.34
N VAL A 20 -13.99 4.84 -0.65
CA VAL A 20 -14.36 3.55 -1.23
C VAL A 20 -15.81 3.57 -1.73
N ARG A 21 -16.77 4.02 -0.94
CA ARG A 21 -18.18 4.08 -1.36
C ARG A 21 -18.42 5.03 -2.53
N HIS A 22 -17.63 6.10 -2.64
CA HIS A 22 -17.73 7.03 -3.76
C HIS A 22 -17.09 6.49 -5.05
N PHE A 23 -15.89 5.92 -4.98
CA PHE A 23 -15.10 5.54 -6.15
C PHE A 23 -15.20 4.06 -6.54
N MET A 24 -15.65 3.21 -5.64
CA MET A 24 -15.82 1.76 -5.81
C MET A 24 -17.21 1.35 -5.32
N PRO A 25 -18.31 1.88 -5.91
CA PRO A 25 -19.66 1.68 -5.39
C PRO A 25 -20.13 0.21 -5.38
N TRP A 26 -19.48 -0.67 -6.16
CA TRP A 26 -19.69 -2.12 -6.18
C TRP A 26 -19.12 -2.86 -4.95
N VAL A 27 -18.27 -2.19 -4.16
CA VAL A 27 -17.89 -2.65 -2.81
C VAL A 27 -19.02 -2.29 -1.86
N ASP A 28 -19.95 -3.21 -1.66
CA ASP A 28 -21.24 -2.96 -1.01
C ASP A 28 -21.19 -3.05 0.52
N ARG A 29 -20.19 -3.69 1.10
CA ARG A 29 -20.04 -3.85 2.55
C ARG A 29 -18.58 -3.99 2.98
N ALA A 30 -18.32 -3.73 4.26
CA ALA A 30 -17.01 -3.96 4.86
C ALA A 30 -17.10 -4.86 6.10
N VAL A 31 -16.01 -5.58 6.37
CA VAL A 31 -15.71 -6.15 7.69
C VAL A 31 -14.49 -5.41 8.23
N ILE A 32 -14.60 -4.88 9.44
CA ILE A 32 -13.51 -4.14 10.08
C ILE A 32 -13.22 -4.77 11.43
N VAL A 33 -12.01 -5.28 11.60
CA VAL A 33 -11.52 -5.75 12.90
C VAL A 33 -10.86 -4.57 13.62
N VAL A 34 -11.32 -4.31 14.84
CA VAL A 34 -10.91 -3.16 15.65
C VAL A 34 -10.48 -3.61 17.04
N PRO A 35 -9.60 -2.86 17.75
CA PRO A 35 -9.36 -3.12 19.16
C PRO A 35 -10.65 -3.04 19.96
N GLY A 36 -10.93 -3.98 20.88
CA GLY A 36 -12.14 -3.94 21.70
C GLY A 36 -12.34 -2.61 22.43
N ARG A 37 -11.25 -1.98 22.88
CA ARG A 37 -11.27 -0.63 23.52
C ARG A 37 -11.75 0.52 22.63
N SER A 38 -11.79 0.33 21.31
CA SER A 38 -12.13 1.37 20.33
C SER A 38 -13.47 1.10 19.64
N ILE A 39 -14.15 -0.01 19.95
CA ILE A 39 -15.35 -0.43 19.22
C ILE A 39 -16.48 0.61 19.29
N GLU A 40 -16.68 1.26 20.43
CA GLU A 40 -17.73 2.29 20.59
C GLU A 40 -17.49 3.50 19.65
N GLU A 41 -16.24 3.89 19.44
CA GLU A 41 -15.90 5.00 18.54
C GLU A 41 -16.18 4.63 17.07
N PHE A 42 -15.91 3.38 16.69
CA PHE A 42 -16.28 2.87 15.37
C PHE A 42 -17.81 2.75 15.19
N GLN A 43 -18.52 2.23 16.20
CA GLN A 43 -19.98 2.12 16.19
C GLN A 43 -20.64 3.50 15.99
N GLY A 44 -20.05 4.56 16.56
CA GLY A 44 -20.56 5.93 16.44
C GLY A 44 -20.70 6.46 15.01
N TRP A 45 -20.00 5.89 14.03
CA TRP A 45 -20.14 6.27 12.62
C TRP A 45 -20.49 5.11 11.68
N ALA A 46 -20.28 3.86 12.09
CA ALA A 46 -20.56 2.69 11.27
C ALA A 46 -22.02 2.20 11.37
N ALA A 47 -22.80 2.66 12.36
CA ALA A 47 -24.14 2.13 12.66
C ALA A 47 -25.13 2.19 11.48
N ASP A 48 -25.01 3.20 10.61
CA ASP A 48 -25.87 3.40 9.45
C ASP A 48 -25.22 2.94 8.13
N GLU A 49 -24.03 2.35 8.21
CA GLU A 49 -23.25 1.88 7.07
C GLU A 49 -23.32 0.34 6.97
N PRO A 50 -23.13 -0.27 5.79
CA PRO A 50 -23.08 -1.72 5.64
C PRO A 50 -21.71 -2.25 6.12
N ILE A 51 -21.43 -2.10 7.41
CA ILE A 51 -20.17 -2.43 8.04
C ILE A 51 -20.43 -3.42 9.19
N GLU A 52 -19.76 -4.56 9.11
CA GLU A 52 -19.64 -5.48 10.24
C GLU A 52 -18.39 -5.13 11.05
N LEU A 53 -18.58 -4.85 12.34
CA LEU A 53 -17.48 -4.59 13.27
C LEU A 53 -17.22 -5.82 14.11
N LEU A 54 -15.95 -6.24 14.18
CA LEU A 54 -15.49 -7.33 15.02
C LEU A 54 -14.35 -6.83 15.91
N THR A 55 -14.24 -7.35 17.14
CA THR A 55 -13.09 -7.04 17.98
C THR A 55 -11.90 -7.94 17.63
N ASP A 56 -10.68 -7.44 17.84
CA ASP A 56 -9.48 -8.24 17.65
C ASP A 56 -9.39 -9.40 18.66
N GLU A 57 -9.91 -9.25 19.87
CA GLU A 57 -10.03 -10.33 20.85
C GLU A 57 -11.02 -11.42 20.40
N ASP A 58 -12.21 -11.05 19.92
CA ASP A 58 -13.23 -12.03 19.49
C ASP A 58 -12.76 -12.83 18.26
N VAL A 59 -12.10 -12.16 17.32
CA VAL A 59 -11.61 -12.79 16.08
C VAL A 59 -10.45 -13.74 16.36
N SER A 60 -9.48 -13.30 17.18
CA SER A 60 -8.25 -14.08 17.42
C SER A 60 -8.35 -15.09 18.56
N GLY A 61 -9.33 -14.93 19.45
CA GLY A 61 -9.39 -15.64 20.72
C GLY A 61 -8.25 -15.29 21.69
N ARG A 62 -7.46 -14.25 21.39
CA ARG A 62 -6.34 -13.78 22.22
C ARG A 62 -6.75 -12.58 23.06
N THR A 63 -6.03 -12.37 24.15
CA THR A 63 -6.22 -11.22 25.04
C THR A 63 -5.54 -9.96 24.49
N ALA A 64 -6.03 -8.78 24.88
CA ALA A 64 -5.42 -7.50 24.48
C ALA A 64 -3.92 -7.39 24.82
N PRO A 65 -3.40 -7.87 25.97
CA PRO A 65 -1.97 -7.87 26.25
C PRO A 65 -1.16 -8.75 25.29
N GLU A 66 -1.67 -9.93 24.92
CA GLU A 66 -1.00 -10.81 23.94
C GLU A 66 -0.90 -10.15 22.57
N LEU A 67 -1.99 -9.50 22.12
CA LEU A 67 -2.01 -8.77 20.85
C LEU A 67 -1.13 -7.51 20.87
N THR A 68 -1.01 -6.85 22.02
CA THR A 68 -0.17 -5.65 22.18
C THR A 68 1.32 -5.98 22.26
N ALA A 69 1.67 -7.21 22.65
CA ALA A 69 3.07 -7.67 22.70
C ALA A 69 3.63 -7.98 21.30
N LEU A 70 2.78 -8.16 20.29
CA LEU A 70 3.19 -8.37 18.91
C LEU A 70 3.57 -7.03 18.25
N ASP A 71 4.58 -7.07 17.38
CA ASP A 71 4.78 -5.97 16.42
C ASP A 71 3.61 -5.90 15.43
N HIS A 72 3.51 -4.78 14.73
CA HIS A 72 2.37 -4.51 13.86
C HIS A 72 2.23 -5.51 12.69
N VAL A 73 3.32 -6.10 12.17
CA VAL A 73 3.23 -7.11 11.11
C VAL A 73 2.66 -8.40 11.67
N ARG A 74 3.30 -8.97 12.70
CA ARG A 74 2.82 -10.22 13.32
C ARG A 74 1.39 -10.10 13.79
N ARG A 75 1.02 -8.96 14.38
CA ARG A 75 -0.37 -8.68 14.77
C ARG A 75 -1.30 -8.72 13.57
N ASN A 76 -0.97 -8.03 12.48
CA ASN A 76 -1.85 -7.96 11.31
C ASN A 76 -2.04 -9.34 10.66
N VAL A 77 -0.95 -10.09 10.49
CA VAL A 77 -0.98 -11.47 9.96
C VAL A 77 -1.81 -12.37 10.87
N THR A 78 -1.56 -12.34 12.19
CA THR A 78 -2.35 -13.10 13.18
C THR A 78 -3.84 -12.82 13.04
N LEU A 79 -4.24 -11.55 12.99
CA LEU A 79 -5.64 -11.15 12.96
C LEU A 79 -6.32 -11.49 11.63
N ARG A 80 -5.66 -11.29 10.50
CA ARG A 80 -6.21 -11.62 9.17
C ARG A 80 -6.36 -13.12 8.99
N ARG A 81 -5.37 -13.91 9.41
CA ARG A 81 -5.47 -15.38 9.42
C ARG A 81 -6.65 -15.85 10.26
N ALA A 82 -6.78 -15.31 11.47
CA ALA A 82 -7.87 -15.66 12.38
C ALA A 82 -9.24 -15.27 11.80
N LEU A 83 -9.38 -14.07 11.22
CA LEU A 83 -10.61 -13.59 10.59
C LEU A 83 -11.08 -14.50 9.45
N ILE A 84 -10.15 -14.93 8.60
CA ILE A 84 -10.44 -15.82 7.48
C ILE A 84 -10.83 -17.21 8.03
N ALA A 85 -10.17 -17.69 9.08
CA ALA A 85 -10.45 -18.99 9.70
C ALA A 85 -11.83 -19.05 10.39
N VAL A 86 -12.28 -17.98 11.03
CA VAL A 86 -13.63 -17.94 11.67
C VAL A 86 -14.76 -17.77 10.65
N GLY A 87 -14.44 -17.56 9.37
CA GLY A 87 -15.42 -17.54 8.28
C GLY A 87 -16.22 -16.25 8.15
N SER A 88 -15.77 -15.15 8.75
CA SER A 88 -16.41 -13.82 8.60
C SER A 88 -16.10 -13.15 7.25
N THR A 89 -15.32 -13.79 6.38
CA THR A 89 -14.98 -13.30 5.04
C THR A 89 -15.80 -14.02 3.98
N ASP A 90 -16.15 -13.33 2.90
CA ASP A 90 -16.64 -13.97 1.67
C ASP A 90 -15.57 -14.92 1.09
N ASP A 91 -15.95 -15.81 0.16
CA ASP A 91 -14.96 -16.67 -0.52
C ASP A 91 -13.98 -15.84 -1.37
N VAL A 92 -14.47 -14.71 -1.90
CA VAL A 92 -13.71 -13.72 -2.67
C VAL A 92 -13.98 -12.33 -2.08
N PHE A 93 -12.93 -11.63 -1.68
CA PHE A 93 -13.02 -10.34 -1.02
C PHE A 93 -11.84 -9.44 -1.37
N LEU A 94 -11.95 -8.14 -1.12
CA LEU A 94 -10.78 -7.25 -1.14
C LEU A 94 -10.14 -7.21 0.25
N LEU A 95 -8.83 -7.38 0.33
CA LEU A 95 -8.06 -7.07 1.53
C LEU A 95 -7.37 -5.72 1.37
N SER A 96 -7.51 -4.86 2.38
CA SER A 96 -6.96 -3.51 2.37
C SER A 96 -6.50 -3.09 3.77
N ASP A 97 -5.55 -2.16 3.83
CA ASP A 97 -5.35 -1.34 5.04
C ASP A 97 -6.35 -0.17 5.04
N ASP A 98 -6.53 0.46 6.21
CA ASP A 98 -7.48 1.54 6.46
C ASP A 98 -7.05 2.90 5.89
N ASP A 99 -5.86 3.00 5.29
CA ASP A 99 -5.34 4.19 4.62
C ASP A 99 -5.20 4.06 3.09
N TYR A 100 -5.67 2.96 2.49
CA TYR A 100 -5.64 2.82 1.03
C TYR A 100 -6.87 3.47 0.40
N ARG A 101 -6.73 4.73 -0.04
CA ARG A 101 -7.86 5.53 -0.55
C ARG A 101 -7.92 5.50 -2.07
N PRO A 102 -9.03 5.07 -2.70
CA PRO A 102 -9.21 5.31 -4.12
C PRO A 102 -9.32 6.82 -4.40
N MET A 103 -8.72 7.25 -5.50
CA MET A 103 -8.65 8.66 -5.93
C MET A 103 -9.49 8.96 -7.18
N ARG A 104 -10.03 7.93 -7.82
CA ARG A 104 -10.83 7.99 -9.05
C ARG A 104 -11.72 6.76 -9.14
N PRO A 105 -12.75 6.75 -10.02
CA PRO A 105 -13.57 5.56 -10.23
C PRO A 105 -12.71 4.34 -10.57
N VAL A 106 -13.00 3.23 -9.91
CA VAL A 106 -12.37 1.92 -10.12
C VAL A 106 -13.48 0.90 -10.30
N ASP A 107 -13.49 0.19 -11.43
CA ASP A 107 -14.42 -0.89 -11.69
C ASP A 107 -13.93 -2.21 -11.07
N GLU A 108 -14.84 -3.15 -10.81
CA GLU A 108 -14.50 -4.48 -10.29
C GLU A 108 -13.50 -5.22 -11.18
N SER A 109 -13.58 -5.00 -12.51
CA SER A 109 -12.66 -5.53 -13.51
C SER A 109 -11.21 -5.06 -13.35
N PHE A 110 -10.95 -4.08 -12.48
CA PHE A 110 -9.60 -3.72 -12.09
C PHE A 110 -8.93 -4.84 -11.29
N PHE A 111 -9.70 -5.62 -10.54
CA PHE A 111 -9.21 -6.70 -9.69
C PHE A 111 -9.51 -8.08 -10.25
N THR A 112 -10.66 -8.28 -10.87
CA THR A 112 -11.07 -9.58 -11.43
C THR A 112 -12.09 -9.43 -12.54
N ASP A 113 -12.00 -10.26 -13.57
CA ASP A 113 -13.07 -10.38 -14.58
C ASP A 113 -14.15 -11.40 -14.19
N GLY A 114 -14.08 -11.93 -12.97
CA GLY A 114 -14.92 -13.01 -12.44
C GLY A 114 -14.33 -14.41 -12.65
N THR A 115 -13.35 -14.56 -13.54
CA THR A 115 -12.63 -15.82 -13.80
C THR A 115 -11.19 -15.74 -13.34
N THR A 116 -10.49 -14.66 -13.73
CA THR A 116 -9.08 -14.43 -13.46
C THR A 116 -8.89 -13.18 -12.62
N ASP A 117 -7.95 -13.27 -11.67
CA ASP A 117 -7.62 -12.18 -10.76
C ASP A 117 -6.34 -11.47 -11.22
N THR A 118 -6.28 -10.16 -10.99
CA THR A 118 -5.11 -9.34 -11.27
C THR A 118 -4.38 -9.03 -9.97
N ALA A 119 -3.12 -9.45 -9.91
CA ALA A 119 -2.22 -9.09 -8.82
C ALA A 119 -1.41 -7.84 -9.15
N TYR A 120 -1.18 -6.99 -8.15
CA TYR A 120 -0.43 -5.74 -8.29
C TYR A 120 0.83 -5.77 -7.43
N TYR A 121 1.98 -5.70 -8.08
CA TYR A 121 3.29 -5.73 -7.41
C TYR A 121 3.95 -4.35 -7.42
N SER A 122 4.71 -4.06 -6.36
CA SER A 122 5.47 -2.83 -6.25
C SER A 122 6.93 -3.00 -6.67
N TYR A 123 7.59 -4.10 -6.31
CA TYR A 123 9.02 -4.33 -6.53
C TYR A 123 9.34 -5.83 -6.53
N GLU A 124 10.63 -6.20 -6.50
CA GLU A 124 11.12 -7.55 -6.26
C GLU A 124 11.56 -7.66 -4.80
N LEU A 125 11.19 -8.73 -4.09
CA LEU A 125 11.58 -8.89 -2.69
C LEU A 125 13.11 -9.08 -2.53
N ALA A 126 13.76 -9.72 -3.50
CA ALA A 126 15.21 -9.94 -3.49
C ALA A 126 16.03 -8.62 -3.50
N GLU A 127 15.42 -7.54 -3.97
CA GLU A 127 16.04 -6.21 -4.06
C GLU A 127 15.51 -5.26 -2.97
N TRP A 128 14.81 -5.78 -1.94
CA TRP A 128 14.22 -4.93 -0.91
C TRP A 128 15.30 -4.16 -0.13
N PRO A 129 15.27 -2.80 -0.13
CA PRO A 129 16.40 -2.03 0.36
C PRO A 129 16.34 -1.70 1.87
N GLY A 130 15.20 -1.87 2.52
CA GLY A 130 14.99 -1.49 3.91
C GLY A 130 15.42 -2.60 4.89
N PHE A 131 15.84 -2.20 6.11
CA PHE A 131 16.27 -3.12 7.18
C PHE A 131 15.92 -2.60 8.58
N GLU A 132 15.07 -1.56 8.67
CA GLU A 132 14.92 -0.78 9.91
C GLU A 132 13.62 -1.08 10.64
N THR A 133 12.63 -1.64 9.95
CA THR A 133 11.27 -1.81 10.47
C THR A 133 10.83 -3.27 10.46
N PRO A 134 9.82 -3.65 11.28
CA PRO A 134 9.19 -4.97 11.17
C PRO A 134 8.64 -5.27 9.78
N TYR A 135 8.20 -4.22 9.05
CA TYR A 135 7.77 -4.38 7.66
C TYR A 135 8.93 -4.80 6.74
N ASP A 136 10.12 -4.23 6.94
CA ASP A 136 11.32 -4.63 6.20
C ASP A 136 11.72 -6.08 6.51
N GLU A 137 11.72 -6.45 7.80
CA GLU A 137 11.96 -7.83 8.24
C GLU A 137 10.99 -8.80 7.55
N ALA A 138 9.71 -8.44 7.47
CA ALA A 138 8.69 -9.23 6.79
C ALA A 138 9.01 -9.45 5.31
N GLN A 139 9.48 -8.43 4.58
CA GLN A 139 9.85 -8.58 3.16
C GLN A 139 11.02 -9.57 3.00
N HIS A 140 12.04 -9.47 3.85
CA HIS A 140 13.20 -10.39 3.84
C HIS A 140 12.83 -11.82 4.20
N VAL A 141 12.07 -12.01 5.29
CA VAL A 141 11.60 -13.35 5.69
C VAL A 141 10.73 -13.98 4.60
N THR A 142 9.87 -13.17 3.95
CA THR A 142 9.04 -13.65 2.83
C THR A 142 9.89 -14.05 1.64
N HIS A 143 10.89 -13.25 1.28
CA HIS A 143 11.85 -13.59 0.23
C HIS A 143 12.53 -14.93 0.52
N ASP A 144 13.11 -15.08 1.71
CA ASP A 144 13.88 -16.27 2.06
C ASP A 144 13.02 -17.54 2.05
N ALA A 145 11.78 -17.44 2.57
CA ALA A 145 10.83 -18.55 2.53
C ALA A 145 10.43 -18.92 1.10
N LEU A 146 10.05 -17.95 0.26
CA LEU A 146 9.65 -18.21 -1.13
C LEU A 146 10.82 -18.74 -1.96
N ALA A 147 12.01 -18.17 -1.82
CA ALA A 147 13.21 -18.61 -2.52
C ALA A 147 13.62 -20.03 -2.10
N PHE A 148 13.56 -20.36 -0.80
CA PHE A 148 13.82 -21.71 -0.30
C PHE A 148 12.83 -22.74 -0.88
N LEU A 149 11.56 -22.34 -1.03
CA LEU A 149 10.50 -23.17 -1.62
C LEU A 149 10.56 -23.21 -3.17
N GLY A 150 11.48 -22.49 -3.81
CA GLY A 150 11.61 -22.44 -5.27
C GLY A 150 10.49 -21.68 -5.97
N LEU A 151 9.89 -20.70 -5.28
CA LEU A 151 8.76 -19.90 -5.76
C LEU A 151 9.20 -18.52 -6.26
N PRO A 152 8.39 -17.85 -7.09
CA PRO A 152 8.55 -16.43 -7.38
C PRO A 152 8.50 -15.58 -6.10
N HIS A 153 9.05 -14.37 -6.15
CA HIS A 153 9.19 -13.51 -4.98
C HIS A 153 8.98 -12.03 -5.32
N LEU A 154 7.91 -11.73 -6.06
CA LEU A 154 7.46 -10.36 -6.31
C LEU A 154 6.89 -9.73 -5.02
N ALA A 155 7.14 -8.44 -4.81
CA ALA A 155 6.65 -7.71 -3.66
C ALA A 155 5.21 -7.21 -3.89
N TYR A 156 4.23 -7.99 -3.43
CA TYR A 156 2.81 -7.65 -3.54
C TYR A 156 2.27 -6.80 -2.37
N GLY A 157 3.09 -6.44 -1.38
CA GLY A 157 2.79 -5.38 -0.40
C GLY A 157 2.77 -3.99 -1.07
N ALA A 158 1.79 -3.75 -1.93
CA ALA A 158 1.77 -2.63 -2.88
C ALA A 158 1.04 -1.37 -2.39
N HIS A 159 0.54 -1.38 -1.14
CA HIS A 159 -0.20 -0.28 -0.52
C HIS A 159 -1.49 0.14 -1.25
N MET A 160 -2.21 -0.85 -1.78
CA MET A 160 -3.55 -0.72 -2.37
C MET A 160 -4.40 -1.93 -2.00
N PRO A 161 -5.74 -1.84 -2.07
CA PRO A 161 -6.59 -3.00 -1.93
C PRO A 161 -6.19 -4.05 -2.96
N GLN A 162 -6.25 -5.33 -2.60
CA GLN A 162 -6.06 -6.43 -3.53
C GLN A 162 -7.08 -7.53 -3.30
N ILE A 163 -7.45 -8.22 -4.37
CA ILE A 163 -8.41 -9.32 -4.31
C ILE A 163 -7.76 -10.55 -3.68
N MET A 164 -8.51 -11.20 -2.81
CA MET A 164 -8.13 -12.40 -2.09
C MET A 164 -9.20 -13.47 -2.29
N ARG A 165 -8.75 -14.72 -2.25
CA ARG A 165 -9.60 -15.90 -2.20
C ARG A 165 -9.26 -16.69 -0.97
N ARG A 166 -10.27 -17.00 -0.15
CA ARG A 166 -10.08 -17.69 1.13
C ARG A 166 -9.34 -19.02 0.96
N GLU A 167 -9.71 -19.82 -0.05
CA GLU A 167 -9.06 -21.10 -0.34
C GLU A 167 -7.56 -20.96 -0.67
N LEU A 168 -7.19 -19.96 -1.50
CA LEU A 168 -5.79 -19.74 -1.90
C LEU A 168 -4.97 -19.13 -0.76
N TRP A 169 -5.61 -18.38 0.13
CA TRP A 169 -4.99 -17.85 1.33
C TRP A 169 -4.61 -18.97 2.30
N THR A 170 -5.56 -19.87 2.58
CA THR A 170 -5.29 -21.06 3.39
C THR A 170 -4.14 -21.86 2.79
N GLU A 171 -4.17 -22.10 1.47
CA GLU A 171 -3.11 -22.84 0.79
C GLU A 171 -1.73 -22.19 0.91
N ALA A 172 -1.64 -20.85 0.79
CA ALA A 172 -0.40 -20.12 0.90
C ALA A 172 0.20 -20.19 2.33
N PHE A 173 -0.65 -20.06 3.35
CA PHE A 173 -0.21 -20.16 4.74
C PHE A 173 0.10 -21.60 5.17
N ASP A 174 -0.63 -22.60 4.67
CA ASP A 174 -0.32 -24.01 4.90
C ASP A 174 1.07 -24.36 4.36
N LEU A 175 1.43 -23.83 3.17
CA LEU A 175 2.77 -24.00 2.63
C LEU A 175 3.82 -23.28 3.47
N PHE A 176 3.56 -22.02 3.87
CA PHE A 176 4.50 -21.26 4.70
C PHE A 176 4.77 -21.94 6.05
N SER A 177 3.75 -22.55 6.65
CA SER A 177 3.89 -23.32 7.89
C SER A 177 4.78 -24.56 7.77
N THR A 178 5.19 -24.96 6.57
CA THR A 178 6.21 -26.02 6.39
C THR A 178 7.64 -25.54 6.62
N VAL A 179 7.87 -24.21 6.62
CA VAL A 179 9.20 -23.59 6.74
C VAL A 179 9.31 -22.58 7.88
N SER A 180 8.19 -22.12 8.46
CA SER A 180 8.17 -21.17 9.58
C SER A 180 6.95 -21.39 10.48
N ASP A 181 7.16 -21.32 11.80
CA ASP A 181 6.10 -21.28 12.82
C ASP A 181 5.74 -19.85 13.25
N ASP A 182 6.45 -18.83 12.75
CA ASP A 182 6.23 -17.40 13.06
C ASP A 182 5.28 -16.74 12.02
N ASP A 183 4.59 -15.67 12.43
CA ASP A 183 3.73 -14.82 11.60
C ASP A 183 4.47 -13.63 10.97
N MET A 184 5.79 -13.57 11.07
CA MET A 184 6.61 -12.53 10.41
C MET A 184 6.70 -12.79 8.91
N VAL A 185 5.73 -12.28 8.16
CA VAL A 185 5.65 -12.44 6.69
C VAL A 185 4.83 -11.30 6.07
N CYS A 186 5.16 -10.94 4.84
CA CYS A 186 4.29 -10.11 4.01
C CYS A 186 3.21 -11.01 3.39
N GLU A 187 2.05 -11.03 4.03
CA GLU A 187 0.91 -11.87 3.63
C GLU A 187 0.44 -11.69 2.18
N TRP A 188 0.47 -10.46 1.64
CA TRP A 188 0.17 -10.24 0.22
C TRP A 188 1.18 -10.91 -0.70
N ALA A 189 2.48 -10.76 -0.40
CA ALA A 189 3.53 -11.34 -1.20
C ALA A 189 3.54 -12.87 -1.10
N LEU A 190 3.33 -13.41 0.09
CA LEU A 190 3.14 -14.85 0.27
C LEU A 190 1.95 -15.36 -0.55
N TYR A 191 0.78 -14.73 -0.40
CA TYR A 191 -0.45 -15.11 -1.08
C TYR A 191 -0.27 -15.19 -2.59
N PHE A 192 0.11 -14.07 -3.23
CA PHE A 192 0.11 -13.99 -4.69
C PHE A 192 1.22 -14.82 -5.32
N ASN A 193 2.42 -14.89 -4.74
CA ASN A 193 3.49 -15.71 -5.29
C ASN A 193 3.16 -17.20 -5.24
N VAL A 194 2.56 -17.68 -4.14
CA VAL A 194 2.12 -19.09 -4.04
C VAL A 194 0.95 -19.35 -4.98
N ALA A 195 -0.08 -18.50 -4.94
CA ALA A 195 -1.32 -18.69 -5.67
C ALA A 195 -1.10 -18.67 -7.18
N GLN A 196 -0.32 -17.72 -7.71
CA GLN A 196 -0.01 -17.66 -9.14
C GLN A 196 0.86 -18.82 -9.61
N HIS A 197 1.81 -19.26 -8.78
CA HIS A 197 2.66 -20.39 -9.13
C HIS A 197 1.86 -21.69 -9.26
N ARG A 198 0.90 -21.91 -8.35
CA ARG A 198 0.14 -23.16 -8.28
C ARG A 198 -1.14 -23.15 -9.13
N HIS A 199 -1.72 -21.98 -9.35
CA HIS A 199 -2.96 -21.79 -10.10
C HIS A 199 -2.82 -20.71 -11.17
N PRO A 200 -1.85 -20.84 -12.11
CA PRO A 200 -1.53 -19.78 -13.08
C PRO A 200 -2.70 -19.43 -14.01
N ASP A 201 -3.64 -20.36 -14.23
CA ASP A 201 -4.86 -20.16 -15.01
C ASP A 201 -5.91 -19.28 -14.32
N ARG A 202 -5.75 -19.01 -13.03
CA ARG A 202 -6.64 -18.14 -12.24
C ARG A 202 -6.15 -16.70 -12.15
N PHE A 203 -5.00 -16.39 -12.73
CA PHE A 203 -4.41 -15.06 -12.66
C PHE A 203 -4.05 -14.53 -14.03
N THR A 204 -4.17 -13.21 -14.18
CA THR A 204 -3.51 -12.52 -15.27
C THR A 204 -2.02 -12.37 -14.96
N GLU A 205 -1.23 -11.97 -15.96
CA GLU A 205 0.13 -11.48 -15.71
C GLU A 205 0.13 -10.38 -14.63
N PRO A 206 1.08 -10.39 -13.68
CA PRO A 206 1.19 -9.37 -12.64
C PRO A 206 1.33 -7.97 -13.24
N ARG A 207 0.66 -6.98 -12.63
CA ARG A 207 0.69 -5.60 -13.09
C ARG A 207 1.42 -4.71 -12.09
N ALA A 208 2.06 -3.66 -12.60
CA ALA A 208 2.61 -2.63 -11.75
C ALA A 208 1.48 -1.98 -10.93
N PHE A 209 1.73 -1.81 -9.63
CA PHE A 209 0.88 -1.07 -8.72
C PHE A 209 0.52 0.34 -9.21
N GLU A 210 -0.58 0.90 -8.70
CA GLU A 210 -1.11 2.21 -9.10
C GLU A 210 -1.34 3.13 -7.89
N VAL A 211 -0.36 3.20 -6.99
CA VAL A 211 -0.47 3.90 -5.68
C VAL A 211 0.48 5.09 -5.58
N MET A 212 -0.07 6.27 -5.28
CA MET A 212 0.69 7.43 -4.87
C MET A 212 1.00 7.35 -3.36
N GLY A 213 2.13 7.91 -2.92
CA GLY A 213 2.51 7.86 -1.50
C GLY A 213 3.17 6.54 -1.11
N TRP A 214 3.58 5.71 -2.08
CA TRP A 214 4.41 4.55 -1.78
C TRP A 214 5.63 4.52 -2.72
N PRO A 215 6.79 5.06 -2.29
CA PRO A 215 7.10 5.61 -0.96
C PRO A 215 6.40 6.97 -0.65
N GLN A 216 6.39 7.37 0.64
CA GLN A 216 5.62 8.52 1.15
C GLN A 216 5.89 9.79 0.33
N TYR A 217 7.16 10.09 0.07
CA TYR A 217 7.56 11.13 -0.88
C TYR A 217 8.08 10.50 -2.17
N GLY A 218 7.51 10.90 -3.32
CA GLY A 218 7.96 10.40 -4.61
C GLY A 218 9.44 10.69 -4.81
N ALA A 219 10.24 9.64 -5.03
CA ALA A 219 11.71 9.62 -5.13
C ALA A 219 12.49 9.35 -3.83
N GLU A 220 11.84 9.03 -2.71
CA GLU A 220 12.53 8.45 -1.54
C GLU A 220 13.29 7.17 -1.90
N TRP A 221 12.71 6.35 -2.77
CA TRP A 221 13.34 5.13 -3.28
C TRP A 221 13.58 5.23 -4.80
N PRO A 222 14.62 4.55 -5.32
CA PRO A 222 14.77 4.35 -6.75
C PRO A 222 13.57 3.59 -7.32
N TRP A 223 12.93 4.16 -8.34
CA TRP A 223 11.84 3.49 -9.05
C TRP A 223 12.40 2.49 -10.07
N TRP A 224 12.32 1.19 -9.79
CA TRP A 224 12.55 0.14 -10.79
C TRP A 224 11.26 -0.51 -11.32
N VAL A 225 10.14 -0.32 -10.64
CA VAL A 225 8.78 -0.49 -11.20
C VAL A 225 8.12 0.87 -11.18
N ARG A 226 7.56 1.33 -12.31
CA ARG A 226 6.91 2.64 -12.40
C ARG A 226 5.41 2.46 -12.62
N PRO A 227 4.57 2.95 -11.69
CA PRO A 227 3.13 2.99 -11.88
C PRO A 227 2.76 3.75 -13.16
N PRO A 228 1.90 3.18 -14.03
CA PRO A 228 1.47 3.86 -15.25
C PRO A 228 0.57 5.07 -14.96
N ARG A 229 -0.07 5.07 -13.79
CA ARG A 229 -1.03 6.08 -13.33
C ARG A 229 -1.27 5.91 -11.82
N TRP A 230 -1.87 6.91 -11.19
CA TRP A 230 -2.20 6.90 -9.75
C TRP A 230 -3.71 6.69 -9.58
N THR A 231 -4.11 5.49 -9.14
CA THR A 231 -5.50 5.13 -8.82
C THR A 231 -5.79 5.27 -7.34
N PHE A 232 -4.82 4.91 -6.51
CA PHE A 232 -4.95 4.90 -5.06
C PHE A 232 -3.94 5.87 -4.44
N GLU A 233 -4.27 6.34 -3.24
CA GLU A 233 -3.39 7.05 -2.33
C GLU A 233 -3.14 6.15 -1.13
N ASN A 234 -1.87 5.91 -0.82
CA ASN A 234 -1.47 5.47 0.51
C ASN A 234 -1.52 6.70 1.43
N PHE A 235 -2.55 6.81 2.26
CA PHE A 235 -2.89 8.05 2.95
C PHE A 235 -2.09 8.23 4.24
N TYR A 236 -1.34 9.32 4.30
CA TYR A 236 -0.58 9.72 5.48
C TYR A 236 -1.14 11.04 6.05
N PRO A 237 -1.76 11.04 7.25
CA PRO A 237 -2.34 12.25 7.84
C PRO A 237 -1.35 13.43 7.99
N ASP A 238 -0.10 13.13 8.34
CA ASP A 238 0.98 14.11 8.52
C ASP A 238 1.28 14.89 7.23
N MET A 239 1.07 14.29 6.05
CA MET A 239 1.28 14.95 4.76
C MET A 239 0.34 16.14 4.54
N TYR A 240 -0.77 16.22 5.27
CA TYR A 240 -1.77 17.29 5.20
C TYR A 240 -1.55 18.38 6.25
N GLU A 241 -0.63 18.18 7.19
CA GLU A 241 -0.30 19.17 8.22
C GLU A 241 0.40 20.41 7.62
N PRO A 242 0.36 21.56 8.30
CA PRO A 242 1.07 22.76 7.86
C PRO A 242 2.55 22.50 7.59
N GLY A 243 3.02 22.95 6.42
CA GLY A 243 4.41 22.76 6.00
C GLY A 243 4.69 21.43 5.30
N HIS A 244 3.71 20.53 5.17
CA HIS A 244 3.83 19.31 4.39
C HIS A 244 3.25 19.44 2.98
N LEU A 245 3.45 18.43 2.14
CA LEU A 245 3.19 18.51 0.69
C LEU A 245 1.72 18.77 0.35
N PHE A 246 0.79 18.22 1.12
CA PHE A 246 -0.64 18.36 0.92
C PHE A 246 -1.27 19.39 1.85
N ALA A 247 -0.46 20.22 2.52
CA ALA A 247 -0.94 21.30 3.36
C ALA A 247 -2.02 22.15 2.65
N GLY A 248 -3.13 22.38 3.36
CA GLY A 248 -4.28 23.14 2.87
C GLY A 248 -5.26 22.36 1.98
N LEU A 249 -4.98 21.11 1.65
CA LEU A 249 -5.95 20.23 0.99
C LEU A 249 -6.85 19.54 2.03
N PRO A 250 -8.14 19.30 1.73
CA PRO A 250 -9.01 18.53 2.60
C PRO A 250 -8.64 17.03 2.56
N THR A 251 -8.79 16.37 3.70
CA THR A 251 -8.67 14.90 3.82
C THR A 251 -10.00 14.20 3.60
N ASP A 252 -11.10 14.81 4.05
CA ASP A 252 -12.46 14.28 3.89
C ASP A 252 -12.96 14.42 2.44
N LEU A 253 -13.90 13.55 2.07
CA LEU A 253 -14.44 13.50 0.72
C LEU A 253 -15.52 14.57 0.52
N ASP A 254 -15.28 15.49 -0.42
CA ASP A 254 -16.28 16.42 -0.96
C ASP A 254 -16.58 16.03 -2.41
N PRO A 255 -17.75 15.42 -2.73
CA PRO A 255 -18.06 14.93 -4.06
C PRO A 255 -17.95 16.00 -5.17
N GLU A 256 -18.18 17.28 -4.85
CA GLU A 256 -18.12 18.37 -5.83
C GLU A 256 -16.68 18.78 -6.16
N ARG A 257 -15.73 18.50 -5.25
CA ARG A 257 -14.34 18.96 -5.36
C ARG A 257 -13.33 17.83 -5.47
N VAL A 258 -13.71 16.59 -5.17
CA VAL A 258 -12.80 15.46 -5.00
C VAL A 258 -11.93 15.21 -6.22
N THR A 259 -12.47 15.33 -7.44
CA THR A 259 -11.68 15.20 -8.68
C THR A 259 -10.57 16.23 -8.77
N ARG A 260 -10.87 17.51 -8.47
CA ARG A 260 -9.88 18.59 -8.48
C ARG A 260 -8.86 18.39 -7.36
N THR A 261 -9.31 18.06 -6.16
CA THR A 261 -8.45 17.81 -5.00
C THR A 261 -7.48 16.66 -5.29
N ASN A 262 -7.96 15.54 -5.82
CA ASN A 262 -7.11 14.37 -6.12
C ASN A 262 -6.12 14.65 -7.25
N PHE A 263 -6.53 15.39 -8.29
CA PHE A 263 -5.60 15.84 -9.33
C PHE A 263 -4.52 16.77 -8.75
N GLU A 264 -4.89 17.66 -7.83
CA GLU A 264 -3.93 18.53 -7.15
C GLU A 264 -2.93 17.72 -6.30
N LYS A 265 -3.39 16.71 -5.55
CA LYS A 265 -2.49 15.78 -4.82
C LYS A 265 -1.49 15.13 -5.77
N ILE A 266 -1.96 14.55 -6.88
CA ILE A 266 -1.11 13.90 -7.90
C ILE A 266 -0.09 14.87 -8.47
N THR A 267 -0.51 16.09 -8.83
CA THR A 267 0.40 17.08 -9.41
C THR A 267 1.44 17.56 -8.40
N ARG A 268 1.06 17.81 -7.14
CA ARG A 268 2.00 18.16 -6.07
C ARG A 268 3.03 17.04 -5.83
N TRP A 269 2.56 15.80 -5.70
CA TRP A 269 3.43 14.64 -5.45
C TRP A 269 4.37 14.32 -6.61
N THR A 270 3.87 14.29 -7.85
CA THR A 270 4.72 14.06 -9.03
C THR A 270 5.64 15.24 -9.35
N SER A 271 5.24 16.47 -9.04
CA SER A 271 6.10 17.66 -9.17
C SER A 271 7.25 17.59 -8.16
N PHE A 272 6.94 17.19 -6.92
CA PHE A 272 7.94 16.97 -5.89
C PHE A 272 8.94 15.91 -6.33
N ALA A 273 8.48 14.75 -6.81
CA ALA A 273 9.36 13.68 -7.29
C ALA A 273 10.31 14.12 -8.40
N ARG A 274 9.78 14.81 -9.42
CA ARG A 274 10.60 15.39 -10.51
C ARG A 274 11.59 16.43 -10.00
N SER A 275 11.29 17.12 -8.91
CA SER A 275 12.16 18.13 -8.33
C SER A 275 13.23 17.49 -7.44
N ALA A 276 12.89 16.46 -6.66
CA ALA A 276 13.84 15.62 -5.94
C ALA A 276 14.85 14.93 -6.89
N GLU A 277 14.37 14.42 -8.03
CA GLU A 277 15.23 13.94 -9.12
C GLU A 277 16.17 15.02 -9.66
N ARG A 278 15.88 16.31 -9.51
CA ARG A 278 16.81 17.40 -9.89
C ARG A 278 17.66 17.91 -8.73
N LEU A 279 17.56 17.27 -7.55
CA LEU A 279 18.09 17.77 -6.27
C LEU A 279 17.53 19.16 -5.92
N ASP A 280 16.34 19.46 -6.42
CA ASP A 280 15.64 20.73 -6.29
C ASP A 280 14.47 20.63 -5.31
N PHE A 281 14.77 20.53 -4.02
CA PHE A 281 13.75 20.38 -2.99
C PHE A 281 13.04 21.72 -2.73
N PRO A 282 11.68 21.78 -2.76
CA PRO A 282 10.93 22.99 -2.50
C PRO A 282 11.22 23.57 -1.11
N ALA A 283 11.52 24.86 -1.04
CA ALA A 283 11.69 25.56 0.23
C ALA A 283 10.34 25.63 0.98
N GLY A 284 10.35 25.34 2.29
CA GLY A 284 9.15 25.40 3.13
C GLY A 284 8.28 24.13 3.13
N VAL A 285 8.66 23.09 2.39
CA VAL A 285 8.05 21.76 2.49
C VAL A 285 8.93 20.87 3.37
N HIS A 286 8.40 20.32 4.45
CA HIS A 286 9.06 19.28 5.24
C HIS A 286 9.27 18.04 4.36
N ASN A 287 10.52 17.58 4.25
CA ASN A 287 10.88 16.42 3.42
C ASN A 287 12.15 15.74 3.97
N PRO A 288 12.37 14.43 3.73
CA PRO A 288 13.44 13.67 4.36
C PRO A 288 14.85 14.18 4.03
N TRP A 289 15.04 14.83 2.88
CA TRP A 289 16.37 15.29 2.43
C TRP A 289 16.83 16.59 3.07
N THR A 290 15.91 17.53 3.34
CA THR A 290 16.28 18.90 3.72
C THR A 290 15.59 19.44 4.96
N LYS A 291 14.73 18.63 5.59
CA LYS A 291 14.09 18.96 6.86
C LYS A 291 15.14 19.34 7.90
N ASP A 292 14.88 20.46 8.58
CA ASP A 292 15.61 20.98 9.74
C ASP A 292 17.13 21.16 9.60
N SER A 293 17.67 21.13 8.37
CA SER A 293 19.11 21.29 8.13
C SER A 293 19.42 22.29 7.01
N ALA A 294 19.82 23.50 7.42
CA ALA A 294 20.37 24.49 6.50
C ALA A 294 21.63 23.99 5.79
N LEU A 295 22.41 23.13 6.45
CA LEU A 295 23.60 22.52 5.88
C LEU A 295 23.27 21.53 4.75
N ARG A 296 22.27 20.66 4.93
CA ARG A 296 21.81 19.77 3.84
C ARG A 296 21.24 20.57 2.67
N ARG A 297 20.49 21.65 2.93
CA ARG A 297 20.00 22.56 1.89
C ARG A 297 21.13 23.17 1.07
N ALA A 298 22.16 23.70 1.73
CA ALA A 298 23.33 24.27 1.07
C ALA A 298 24.12 23.20 0.27
N TYR A 299 24.29 22.01 0.85
CA TYR A 299 24.97 20.88 0.19
C TYR A 299 24.29 20.48 -1.11
N PHE A 300 22.96 20.25 -1.11
CA PHE A 300 22.23 19.90 -2.33
C PHE A 300 22.22 21.04 -3.35
N ALA A 301 22.13 22.30 -2.92
CA ALA A 301 22.22 23.44 -3.82
C ALA A 301 23.57 23.49 -4.56
N ALA A 302 24.67 23.17 -3.87
CA ALA A 302 26.01 23.09 -4.46
C ALA A 302 26.19 21.89 -5.42
N LEU A 303 25.45 20.80 -5.21
CA LEU A 303 25.49 19.62 -6.09
C LEU A 303 24.68 19.77 -7.39
N ARG A 304 23.69 20.66 -7.43
CA ARG A 304 22.84 20.86 -8.62
C ARG A 304 23.64 21.19 -9.90
N PRO A 305 24.61 22.12 -9.90
CA PRO A 305 25.43 22.40 -11.08
C PRO A 305 26.25 21.20 -11.51
N ALA A 306 26.87 20.47 -10.57
CA ALA A 306 27.66 19.28 -10.86
C ALA A 306 26.81 18.19 -11.54
N ARG A 307 25.60 17.94 -11.03
CA ARG A 307 24.63 17.03 -11.66
C ARG A 307 24.23 17.49 -13.06
N LYS A 308 23.93 18.78 -13.24
CA LYS A 308 23.54 19.33 -14.55
C LYS A 308 24.67 19.17 -15.58
N THR A 309 25.90 19.42 -15.17
CA THR A 309 27.10 19.23 -16.00
C THR A 309 27.32 17.77 -16.33
N LEU A 310 27.23 16.87 -15.34
CA LEU A 310 27.36 15.43 -15.57
C LEU A 310 26.31 14.94 -16.57
N ARG A 311 25.04 15.32 -16.36
CA ARG A 311 23.94 14.97 -17.26
C ARG A 311 24.17 15.49 -18.67
N TYR A 312 24.58 16.75 -18.83
CA TYR A 312 24.93 17.31 -20.13
C TYR A 312 26.03 16.48 -20.80
N LEU A 313 27.12 16.17 -20.08
CA LEU A 313 28.26 15.41 -20.62
C LEU A 313 27.94 13.95 -20.97
N THR A 314 27.02 13.31 -20.25
CA THR A 314 26.63 11.91 -20.48
C THR A 314 25.50 11.76 -21.50
N GLU A 315 24.52 12.67 -21.52
CA GLU A 315 23.41 12.63 -22.50
C GLU A 315 23.84 13.13 -23.88
N THR A 316 24.78 14.08 -24.00
CA THR A 316 25.31 14.49 -25.32
C THR A 316 26.26 13.48 -25.96
N ARG A 317 26.61 12.39 -25.24
CA ARG A 317 27.53 11.35 -25.71
C ARG A 317 26.86 10.09 -26.24
N ASN A 318 25.53 10.00 -26.23
CA ASN A 318 24.82 8.81 -26.72
C ASN A 318 23.85 9.17 -27.87
N PRO A 319 24.31 9.20 -29.14
CA PRO A 319 23.48 9.55 -30.29
C PRO A 319 22.47 8.46 -30.70
N ASP A 320 22.50 7.27 -30.11
CA ASP A 320 21.70 6.11 -30.56
C ASP A 320 20.39 5.87 -29.79
N ARG A 321 20.01 6.73 -28.83
CA ARG A 321 18.65 6.70 -28.26
C ARG A 321 17.74 7.67 -29.00
N ARG A 322 17.27 7.26 -30.19
CA ARG A 322 15.96 7.73 -30.68
C ARG A 322 14.88 7.04 -29.84
N PRO A 323 13.80 7.75 -29.44
CA PRO A 323 12.64 7.07 -28.93
C PRO A 323 11.99 6.33 -30.11
N ASP A 324 11.92 5.01 -30.03
CA ASP A 324 11.03 4.24 -30.88
C ASP A 324 9.62 4.73 -30.59
N ALA A 325 9.03 5.33 -31.61
CA ALA A 325 7.60 5.60 -31.68
C ALA A 325 6.96 4.36 -32.29
N GLU A 326 6.20 3.62 -31.49
CA GLU A 326 4.98 2.91 -31.87
C GLU A 326 4.10 2.69 -30.64
#